data_AF-A0A955A5V8-F1
#
_entry.id   AF-A0A955A5V8-F1
#
_cell.length_a   1.000
_cell.length_b   1.000
_cell.length_c   1.000
_cell.angle_alpha   90.00
_cell.angle_beta   90.00
_cell.angle_gamma   90.00
#
_symmetry.space_group_name_H-M   'P 1'
#
loop_
_entity.id
_entity.type
_entity.pdbx_description
1 polymer ?
#
loop_
_entity_poly.entity_id
_entity_poly.type
_entity_poly.pdbx_seq_one_letter_code
_entity_poly.pdbx_strand_id
1 'polypeptide(L)'
;MKWFRGKVYDDTGKPVTLYRSLRSADWVHAGIKSPSSGKGRRWPVYVDVLIALGVAGPACVLAVVTGEYMVVLLMAIVPVCFVLVVMSPVAIVSNRMNTGRIRTKCLHESICPSCGYSLAEVPANEANLTVCPECGAAWRLQEILAQ
;
A
#
# COMPACT_ATOMS: atom_id res chain seq x y z
N MET A 1 -28.04 27.87 -2.45
CA MET A 1 -27.26 26.64 -2.72
C MET A 1 -27.92 25.89 -3.88
N LYS A 2 -27.21 25.67 -4.99
CA LYS A 2 -27.72 24.90 -6.13
C LYS A 2 -27.32 23.43 -5.96
N TRP A 3 -28.31 22.55 -5.87
CA TRP A 3 -28.13 21.11 -5.84
C TRP A 3 -27.94 20.60 -7.27
N PHE A 4 -26.81 19.95 -7.54
CA PHE A 4 -26.63 19.21 -8.79
C PHE A 4 -27.17 17.78 -8.60
N ARG A 5 -28.35 17.48 -9.16
CA ARG A 5 -28.86 16.11 -9.31
C ARG A 5 -28.28 15.51 -10.59
N GLY A 6 -27.02 15.10 -10.56
CA GLY A 6 -26.45 14.22 -11.58
C GLY A 6 -26.70 12.76 -11.20
N LYS A 7 -27.24 11.95 -12.12
CA LYS A 7 -27.27 10.49 -11.93
C LYS A 7 -25.85 9.98 -12.19
N VAL A 8 -25.17 9.54 -11.13
CA VAL A 8 -23.90 8.83 -11.28
C VAL A 8 -24.21 7.35 -11.26
N TYR A 9 -23.68 6.64 -12.23
CA TYR A 9 -23.84 5.20 -12.37
C TYR A 9 -22.53 4.56 -11.95
N ASP A 10 -22.61 3.44 -11.23
CA ASP A 10 -21.43 2.61 -10.99
C ASP A 10 -20.96 1.95 -12.29
N ASP A 11 -19.83 1.27 -12.22
CA ASP A 11 -19.20 0.56 -13.34
C ASP A 11 -20.10 -0.57 -13.89
N THR A 12 -21.15 -0.95 -13.16
CA THR A 12 -22.17 -1.92 -13.56
C THR A 12 -23.42 -1.27 -14.19
N GLY A 13 -23.43 0.06 -14.33
CA GLY A 13 -24.54 0.81 -14.88
C GLY A 13 -25.72 0.99 -13.93
N LYS A 14 -25.57 0.69 -12.63
CA LYS A 14 -26.63 0.92 -11.64
C LYS A 14 -26.54 2.34 -11.09
N PRO A 15 -27.69 3.03 -10.93
CA PRO A 15 -27.70 4.38 -10.38
C PRO A 15 -27.33 4.34 -8.90
N VAL A 16 -26.29 5.08 -8.51
CA VAL A 16 -25.85 5.18 -7.10
C VAL A 16 -26.14 6.59 -6.59
N THR A 17 -26.76 6.67 -5.41
CA THR A 17 -26.98 7.95 -4.73
C THR A 17 -25.70 8.36 -4.04
N LEU A 18 -24.96 9.31 -4.62
CA LEU A 18 -23.82 9.93 -3.95
C LEU A 18 -24.31 10.72 -2.74
N TYR A 19 -24.19 10.14 -1.55
CA TYR A 19 -24.25 10.90 -0.30
C TYR A 19 -22.98 11.73 -0.20
N ARG A 20 -23.02 12.92 -0.81
CA ARG A 20 -22.07 14.03 -0.67
C ARG A 20 -20.60 13.58 -0.66
N SER A 21 -19.89 13.74 -1.77
CA SER A 21 -18.41 13.75 -1.73
C SER A 21 -17.98 14.69 -0.60
N LEU A 22 -17.41 14.16 0.47
CA LEU A 22 -16.75 14.98 1.49
C LEU A 22 -15.65 15.72 0.73
N ARG A 23 -15.89 16.99 0.42
CA ARG A 23 -14.85 17.84 -0.15
C ARG A 23 -13.72 17.81 0.85
N SER A 24 -12.49 17.73 0.37
CA SER A 24 -11.26 17.77 1.18
C SER A 24 -11.23 18.90 2.23
N ALA A 25 -12.06 19.94 2.08
CA ALA A 25 -12.25 21.01 3.04
C ALA A 25 -12.94 20.59 4.36
N ASP A 26 -13.83 19.58 4.36
CA ASP A 26 -14.60 19.20 5.56
C ASP A 26 -13.73 18.48 6.62
N TRP A 27 -12.54 17.98 6.23
CA TRP A 27 -11.58 17.32 7.12
C TRP A 27 -10.96 18.29 8.13
N VAL A 28 -10.76 19.56 7.72
CA VAL A 28 -10.07 20.57 8.54
C VAL A 28 -10.92 21.02 9.72
N HIS A 29 -12.25 21.06 9.55
CA HIS A 29 -13.17 21.49 10.60
C HIS A 29 -13.49 20.40 11.62
N ALA A 30 -13.41 19.13 11.24
CA ALA A 30 -13.63 18.01 12.15
C ALA A 30 -12.46 17.78 13.13
N GLY A 31 -11.36 18.51 13.02
CA GLY A 31 -10.15 18.30 13.83
C GLY A 31 -9.44 16.96 13.54
N ILE A 32 -9.93 16.22 12.54
CA ILE A 32 -9.37 14.94 12.11
C ILE A 32 -8.16 15.26 11.25
N LYS A 33 -6.97 15.19 11.86
CA LYS A 33 -5.71 15.30 11.12
C LYS A 33 -5.71 14.23 10.03
N SER A 34 -5.59 14.66 8.77
CA SER A 34 -5.47 13.75 7.62
C SER A 34 -4.45 12.65 7.93
N PRO A 35 -4.75 11.36 7.70
CA PRO A 35 -3.82 10.25 7.99
C PRO A 35 -2.47 10.31 7.23
N SER A 36 -2.28 11.26 6.32
CA SER A 36 -1.22 11.23 5.31
C SER A 36 -0.03 12.17 5.55
N SER A 37 0.42 12.40 6.79
CA SER A 37 1.68 13.16 6.99
C SER A 37 2.70 12.53 7.94
N GLY A 38 2.61 11.21 8.14
CA GLY A 38 3.74 10.46 8.70
C GLY A 38 4.90 10.46 7.70
N LYS A 39 5.79 11.46 7.82
CA LYS A 39 7.09 11.57 7.13
C LYS A 39 8.05 10.45 7.56
N GLY A 40 7.65 9.20 7.45
CA GLY A 40 8.60 8.13 7.18
C GLY A 40 8.87 8.21 5.70
N ARG A 41 9.94 8.92 5.31
CA ARG A 41 10.43 8.99 3.93
C ARG A 41 10.92 7.59 3.53
N ARG A 42 9.97 6.66 3.36
CA ARG A 42 10.17 5.36 2.74
C ARG A 42 10.55 5.72 1.32
N TRP A 43 11.86 5.75 1.06
CA TRP A 43 12.34 5.86 -0.29
C TRP A 43 11.64 4.75 -1.08
N PRO A 44 10.90 5.11 -2.13
CA PRO A 44 10.17 4.13 -2.89
C PRO A 44 11.22 3.19 -3.49
N VAL A 45 10.98 1.89 -3.39
CA VAL A 45 11.92 0.80 -3.75
C VAL A 45 12.53 0.99 -5.16
N TYR A 46 11.87 1.74 -6.04
CA TYR A 46 12.40 2.13 -7.35
C TYR A 46 13.70 2.95 -7.28
N VAL A 47 13.95 3.72 -6.22
CA VAL A 47 15.19 4.52 -6.12
C VAL A 47 16.40 3.63 -5.90
N ASP A 48 16.28 2.59 -5.09
CA ASP A 48 17.37 1.61 -4.94
C ASP A 48 17.65 0.89 -6.26
N VAL A 49 16.60 0.59 -7.04
CA VAL A 49 16.71 0.01 -8.38
C VAL A 49 17.39 0.98 -9.36
N LEU A 50 17.07 2.27 -9.31
CA LEU A 50 17.71 3.29 -10.17
C LEU A 50 19.19 3.49 -9.82
N ILE A 51 19.55 3.46 -8.55
CA ILE A 51 20.96 3.55 -8.11
C ILE A 51 21.72 2.30 -8.57
N ALA A 52 21.15 1.11 -8.39
CA ALA A 52 21.74 -0.14 -8.87
C ALA A 52 21.95 -0.14 -10.39
N LEU A 53 20.96 0.32 -11.17
CA LEU A 53 21.09 0.46 -12.63
C LEU A 53 22.16 1.50 -13.03
N GLY A 54 22.21 2.63 -12.31
CA GLY A 54 23.18 3.69 -12.55
C GLY A 54 24.63 3.30 -12.27
N VAL A 55 24.87 2.37 -11.33
CA VAL A 55 26.22 1.90 -10.99
C VAL A 55 26.61 0.65 -11.80
N ALA A 56 25.69 -0.29 -12.03
CA ALA A 56 25.96 -1.52 -12.76
C ALA A 56 26.17 -1.29 -14.27
N GLY A 57 25.46 -0.34 -14.87
CA GLY A 57 25.56 -0.03 -16.30
C GLY A 57 26.97 0.40 -16.74
N PRO A 58 27.58 1.43 -16.11
CA PRO A 58 28.92 1.88 -16.44
C PRO A 58 30.01 0.82 -16.20
N ALA A 59 29.87 0.02 -15.14
CA ALA A 59 30.79 -1.08 -14.83
C ALA A 59 30.76 -2.18 -15.92
N CYS A 60 29.58 -2.52 -16.44
CA CYS A 60 29.42 -3.45 -17.56
C CYS A 60 30.00 -2.91 -18.88
N VAL A 61 29.96 -1.60 -19.13
CA VAL A 61 30.55 -1.02 -20.35
C VAL A 61 32.08 -1.05 -20.29
N LEU A 62 32.67 -0.66 -19.16
CA LEU A 62 34.13 -0.70 -18.94
C LEU A 62 34.70 -2.13 -19.04
N ALA A 63 33.92 -3.11 -18.60
CA ALA A 63 34.24 -4.52 -18.63
C ALA A 63 34.34 -5.14 -20.03
N VAL A 64 33.40 -4.80 -20.91
CA VAL A 64 33.39 -5.30 -22.29
C VAL A 64 34.60 -4.77 -23.06
N VAL A 65 35.13 -3.60 -22.66
CA VAL A 65 36.30 -2.99 -23.26
C VAL A 65 37.62 -3.67 -22.81
N THR A 66 37.68 -4.28 -21.61
CA THR A 66 38.93 -4.83 -21.05
C THR A 66 39.13 -6.34 -21.22
N GLY A 67 38.11 -7.10 -21.67
CA GLY A 67 38.26 -8.52 -22.02
C GLY A 67 38.27 -9.50 -20.83
N GLU A 68 38.12 -9.02 -19.60
CA GLU A 68 38.06 -9.86 -18.38
C GLU A 68 36.62 -10.11 -17.94
N TYR A 69 35.88 -10.90 -18.72
CA TYR A 69 34.44 -11.13 -18.53
C TYR A 69 34.07 -11.77 -17.18
N MET A 70 34.96 -12.56 -16.57
CA MET A 70 34.68 -13.29 -15.32
C MET A 70 34.63 -12.37 -14.10
N VAL A 71 35.55 -11.42 -13.99
CA VAL A 71 35.60 -10.48 -12.85
C VAL A 71 34.37 -9.58 -12.87
N VAL A 72 33.93 -9.19 -14.05
CA VAL A 72 32.81 -8.28 -14.27
C VAL A 72 31.49 -8.97 -13.94
N LEU A 73 31.31 -10.19 -14.44
CA LEU A 73 30.13 -10.99 -14.13
C LEU A 73 29.98 -11.15 -12.61
N LEU A 74 31.08 -11.38 -11.91
CA LEU A 74 31.08 -11.50 -10.45
C LEU A 74 30.74 -10.15 -9.77
N MET A 75 31.31 -9.04 -10.23
CA MET A 75 31.02 -7.69 -9.73
C MET A 75 29.57 -7.25 -9.98
N ALA A 76 28.91 -7.77 -11.02
CA ALA A 76 27.50 -7.50 -11.32
C ALA A 76 26.55 -8.40 -10.50
N ILE A 77 26.86 -9.68 -10.35
CA ILE A 77 25.98 -10.66 -9.66
C ILE A 77 26.00 -10.44 -8.14
N VAL A 78 27.17 -10.22 -7.54
CA VAL A 78 27.32 -10.08 -6.08
C VAL A 78 26.40 -9.00 -5.48
N PRO A 79 26.33 -7.75 -5.99
CA PRO A 79 25.43 -6.74 -5.42
C PRO A 79 23.95 -7.08 -5.63
N VAL A 80 23.59 -7.68 -6.76
CA VAL A 80 22.20 -8.11 -7.02
C VAL A 80 21.79 -9.21 -6.05
N CYS A 81 22.63 -10.23 -5.88
CA CYS A 81 22.41 -11.30 -4.91
C CYS A 81 22.38 -10.75 -3.47
N PHE A 82 23.25 -9.80 -3.13
CA PHE A 82 23.24 -9.18 -1.80
C PHE A 82 21.92 -8.44 -1.53
N VAL A 83 21.43 -7.63 -2.47
CA VAL A 83 20.13 -6.94 -2.34
C VAL A 83 19.00 -7.96 -2.20
N LEU A 84 18.96 -8.99 -3.06
CA LEU A 84 17.88 -9.97 -3.02
C LEU A 84 17.92 -10.86 -1.77
N VAL A 85 19.10 -11.26 -1.28
CA VAL A 85 19.23 -12.18 -0.15
C VAL A 85 19.20 -11.44 1.19
N VAL A 86 19.75 -10.24 1.28
CA VAL A 86 19.88 -9.51 2.55
C VAL A 86 18.76 -8.48 2.73
N MET A 87 18.39 -7.73 1.69
CA MET A 87 17.37 -6.69 1.83
C MET A 87 15.94 -7.26 1.76
N SER A 88 15.72 -8.35 1.03
CA SER A 88 14.39 -8.97 0.93
C SER A 88 13.85 -9.48 2.27
N PRO A 89 14.60 -10.26 3.09
CA PRO A 89 14.12 -10.70 4.39
C PRO A 89 13.85 -9.54 5.34
N VAL A 90 14.72 -8.52 5.34
CA VAL A 90 14.55 -7.31 6.17
C VAL A 90 13.30 -6.54 5.75
N ALA A 91 13.07 -6.38 4.44
CA ALA A 91 11.85 -5.76 3.93
C ALA A 91 10.60 -6.58 4.29
N ILE A 92 10.64 -7.90 4.16
CA ILE A 92 9.53 -8.81 4.51
C ILE A 92 9.23 -8.73 6.01
N VAL A 93 10.24 -8.82 6.87
CA VAL A 93 10.09 -8.76 8.33
C VAL A 93 9.62 -7.38 8.78
N SER A 94 10.19 -6.31 8.24
CA SER A 94 9.78 -4.93 8.53
C SER A 94 8.33 -4.69 8.11
N ASN A 95 7.92 -5.20 6.94
CA ASN A 95 6.53 -5.07 6.49
C ASN A 95 5.59 -5.87 7.39
N ARG A 96 6.00 -7.08 7.82
CA ARG A 96 5.23 -7.89 8.79
C ARG A 96 5.09 -7.19 10.15
N MET A 97 6.13 -6.56 10.69
CA MET A 97 6.03 -5.87 11.99
C MET A 97 5.10 -4.65 11.94
N ASN A 98 5.09 -3.92 10.82
CA ASN A 98 4.23 -2.73 10.70
C ASN A 98 2.77 -3.07 10.33
N THR A 99 2.50 -4.28 9.82
CA THR A 99 1.12 -4.69 9.50
C THR A 99 0.20 -4.69 10.71
N GLY A 100 0.68 -4.95 11.94
CA GLY A 100 -0.16 -4.93 13.13
C GLY A 100 -0.78 -3.56 13.39
N ARG A 101 0.04 -2.49 13.41
CA ARG A 101 -0.43 -1.13 13.70
C ARG A 101 -1.33 -0.57 12.59
N ILE A 102 -0.99 -0.84 11.33
CA ILE A 102 -1.78 -0.40 10.18
C ILE A 102 -3.13 -1.14 10.20
N ARG A 103 -3.11 -2.45 10.44
CA ARG A 103 -4.33 -3.27 10.56
C ARG A 103 -5.27 -2.72 11.62
N THR A 104 -4.79 -2.46 12.84
CA THR A 104 -5.65 -1.97 13.92
C THR A 104 -6.27 -0.61 13.57
N LYS A 105 -5.48 0.33 13.03
CA LYS A 105 -6.00 1.64 12.61
C LYS A 105 -7.03 1.53 11.48
N CYS A 106 -6.72 0.77 10.43
CA CYS A 106 -7.65 0.56 9.33
C CYS A 106 -8.96 -0.06 9.83
N LEU A 107 -8.90 -1.10 10.67
CA LEU A 107 -10.10 -1.74 11.20
C LEU A 107 -10.91 -0.82 12.13
N HIS A 108 -10.26 0.04 12.91
CA HIS A 108 -10.93 1.05 13.73
C HIS A 108 -11.64 2.12 12.89
N GLU A 109 -11.11 2.45 11.71
CA GLU A 109 -11.76 3.31 10.71
C GLU A 109 -12.75 2.53 9.82
N SER A 110 -13.01 1.25 10.13
CA SER A 110 -13.82 0.36 9.28
C SER A 110 -13.33 0.29 7.84
N ILE A 111 -12.02 0.21 7.62
CA ILE A 111 -11.35 0.07 6.32
C ILE A 111 -10.63 -1.27 6.27
N CYS A 112 -10.76 -2.00 5.16
CA CYS A 112 -10.07 -3.26 4.94
C CYS A 112 -8.55 -3.03 4.85
N PRO A 113 -7.72 -3.62 5.73
CA PRO A 113 -6.26 -3.48 5.69
C PRO A 113 -5.61 -4.07 4.44
N SER A 114 -6.33 -4.94 3.72
CA SER A 114 -5.81 -5.66 2.55
C SER A 114 -5.99 -4.85 1.24
N CYS A 115 -7.20 -4.35 0.98
CA CYS A 115 -7.51 -3.64 -0.26
C CYS A 115 -7.95 -2.17 -0.09
N GLY A 116 -8.17 -1.71 1.15
CA GLY A 116 -8.66 -0.35 1.41
C GLY A 116 -10.18 -0.14 1.27
N TYR A 117 -10.97 -1.20 1.00
CA TYR A 117 -12.43 -1.10 0.89
C TYR A 117 -13.10 -0.75 2.24
N SER A 118 -14.17 0.04 2.23
CA SER A 118 -14.93 0.41 3.43
C SER A 118 -15.80 -0.75 3.93
N LEU A 119 -15.58 -1.17 5.17
CA LEU A 119 -16.30 -2.22 5.88
C LEU A 119 -17.46 -1.69 6.73
N ALA A 120 -17.69 -0.37 6.79
CA ALA A 120 -18.66 0.25 7.69
C ALA A 120 -20.10 -0.24 7.48
N GLU A 121 -20.47 -0.57 6.24
CA GLU A 121 -21.82 -1.02 5.87
C GLU A 121 -21.88 -2.53 5.58
N VAL A 122 -20.77 -3.25 5.78
CA VAL A 122 -20.72 -4.68 5.49
C VAL A 122 -21.18 -5.46 6.72
N PRO A 123 -22.29 -6.21 6.63
CA PRO A 123 -22.79 -6.97 7.77
C PRO A 123 -21.80 -8.08 8.16
N ALA A 124 -21.70 -8.35 9.45
CA ALA A 124 -20.99 -9.51 9.94
C ALA A 124 -21.80 -10.79 9.65
N ASN A 125 -21.10 -11.89 9.36
CA ASN A 125 -21.72 -13.20 9.20
C ASN A 125 -22.09 -13.85 10.55
N GLU A 126 -22.65 -15.06 10.53
CA GLU A 126 -23.04 -15.82 11.73
C GLU A 126 -21.88 -16.08 12.71
N ALA A 127 -20.63 -15.99 12.25
CA ALA A 127 -19.43 -16.13 13.07
C ALA A 127 -18.87 -14.77 13.57
N ASN A 128 -19.63 -13.67 13.45
CA ASN A 128 -19.22 -12.30 13.75
C ASN A 128 -17.97 -11.85 12.95
N LEU A 129 -17.81 -12.36 11.72
CA LEU A 129 -16.77 -11.95 10.78
C LEU A 129 -17.37 -11.08 9.68
N THR A 130 -16.78 -9.91 9.48
CA THR A 130 -17.06 -9.03 8.35
C THR A 130 -16.15 -9.44 7.19
N VAL A 131 -16.73 -10.00 6.13
CA VAL A 131 -15.99 -10.43 4.93
C VAL A 131 -15.95 -9.28 3.92
N CYS A 132 -14.75 -8.87 3.51
CA CYS A 132 -14.58 -7.83 2.52
C CYS A 132 -15.08 -8.31 1.14
N PRO A 133 -16.00 -7.59 0.48
CA PRO A 133 -16.56 -8.00 -0.81
C PRO A 133 -15.55 -7.89 -1.97
N GLU A 134 -14.53 -7.03 -1.84
CA GLU A 134 -13.51 -6.82 -2.88
C GLU A 134 -12.45 -7.91 -2.90
N CYS A 135 -11.87 -8.25 -1.73
CA CYS A 135 -10.72 -9.14 -1.65
C CYS A 135 -10.99 -10.47 -0.92
N GLY A 136 -12.20 -10.67 -0.38
CA GLY A 136 -12.58 -11.88 0.36
C GLY A 136 -11.95 -12.02 1.76
N ALA A 137 -11.14 -11.05 2.21
CA ALA A 137 -10.54 -11.11 3.55
C ALA A 137 -11.60 -10.93 4.65
N ALA A 138 -11.54 -11.74 5.71
CA ALA A 138 -12.49 -11.72 6.83
C ALA A 138 -11.88 -11.11 8.10
N TRP A 139 -12.63 -10.23 8.78
CA TRP A 139 -12.17 -9.50 9.96
C TRP A 139 -13.20 -9.53 11.09
N ARG A 140 -12.75 -9.62 12.35
CA ARG A 140 -13.61 -9.47 13.53
C ARG A 140 -13.77 -7.99 13.88
N LEU A 141 -14.61 -7.27 13.13
CA LEU A 141 -14.76 -5.83 13.30
C LEU A 141 -15.38 -5.48 14.67
N GLN A 142 -16.39 -6.25 15.10
CA GLN A 142 -17.12 -6.01 16.35
C GLN A 142 -16.23 -6.13 17.60
N GLU A 143 -15.29 -7.09 17.62
CA GLU A 143 -14.35 -7.27 18.74
C GLU A 143 -13.39 -6.07 18.87
N ILE A 144 -13.03 -5.45 17.75
CA ILE A 144 -12.10 -4.31 17.70
C ILE A 144 -12.81 -3.00 18.03
N LEU A 145 -14.06 -2.82 17.61
CA LEU A 145 -14.85 -1.60 17.90
C LEU A 145 -15.36 -1.55 19.34
N ALA A 146 -15.36 -2.68 20.06
CA ALA A 146 -15.75 -2.75 21.47
C ALA A 146 -14.60 -2.39 22.43
N GLN A 147 -13.36 -2.22 21.94
CA GLN A 147 -12.17 -1.85 22.71
C GLN A 147 -11.97 -0.33 22.74
#